data_AF-A0A2V8NEY6-F1
#
_entry.id   AF-A0A2V8NEY6-F1
#
_cell.length_a   1.000
_cell.length_b   1.000
_cell.length_c   1.000
_cell.angle_alpha   90.00
_cell.angle_beta   90.00
_cell.angle_gamma   90.00
#
_symmetry.space_group_name_H-M   'P 1'
#
loop_
_entity.id
_entity.type
_entity.pdbx_description
1 polymer ?
#
loop_
_entity_poly.entity_id
_entity_poly.type
_entity_poly.pdbx_seq_one_letter_code
_entity_poly.pdbx_strand_id
1 'polypeptide(L)'
;FEDNTLLDFCPIVRSYQAPLWDEQNSANRQYAQLLSQWLTRRAFQGDIAIYTYYRKYAWRSLPILLPGLIVQEVRHYKGQGVNGMGMYSEPADWLTFEVSHYAFAKAIFNAEADADMLLRDYARHRFGAAAEPMFEYLHIVESVMSSLARIPGTVVRNPEEVEEGIRKLERAAELIKEAKRLLTGRSATRELVTKMEFALQYGTNDLRIRLQAWRMAQGGGWDDGSVGMARLLKERRELLAAHQDDGIFLVKPQQLSY
;
A
#
# COMPACT_ATOMS: atom_id res chain seq x y z
N PHE A 1 25.23 -24.68 8.75
CA PHE A 1 25.23 -24.17 7.37
C PHE A 1 26.60 -23.59 7.10
N GLU A 2 27.07 -23.67 5.87
CA GLU A 2 28.34 -23.05 5.47
C GLU A 2 28.19 -21.52 5.46
N ASP A 3 29.30 -20.81 5.67
CA ASP A 3 29.31 -19.34 5.75
C ASP A 3 29.08 -18.67 4.37
N ASN A 4 29.14 -19.45 3.29
CA ASN A 4 28.84 -19.04 1.91
C ASN A 4 27.33 -19.19 1.56
N THR A 5 26.48 -19.57 2.51
CA THR A 5 25.04 -19.75 2.30
C THR A 5 24.29 -18.45 2.59
N LEU A 6 23.40 -18.05 1.70
CA LEU A 6 22.45 -16.96 1.91
C LEU A 6 21.10 -17.52 2.34
N LEU A 7 20.61 -17.09 3.51
CA LEU A 7 19.23 -17.33 3.94
C LEU A 7 18.37 -16.14 3.52
N ASP A 8 17.26 -16.42 2.84
CA ASP A 8 16.26 -15.40 2.52
C ASP A 8 15.06 -15.52 3.47
N PHE A 9 14.90 -14.53 4.36
CA PHE A 9 13.85 -14.52 5.37
C PHE A 9 12.59 -13.84 4.83
N CYS A 10 11.51 -14.62 4.70
CA CYS A 10 10.31 -14.22 3.96
C CYS A 10 9.07 -14.11 4.88
N PRO A 11 8.81 -12.97 5.56
CA PRO A 11 7.66 -12.81 6.44
C PRO A 11 6.37 -12.60 5.65
N ILE A 12 5.81 -13.67 5.08
CA ILE A 12 4.69 -13.58 4.14
C ILE A 12 3.35 -13.23 4.79
N VAL A 13 3.01 -13.76 5.98
CA VAL A 13 1.70 -13.52 6.65
C VAL A 13 1.79 -12.43 7.73
N ARG A 14 2.65 -11.43 7.50
CA ARG A 14 2.78 -10.27 8.38
C ARG A 14 1.71 -9.20 8.14
N SER A 15 1.58 -8.29 9.11
CA SER A 15 0.91 -7.00 8.94
C SER A 15 1.87 -5.94 8.40
N TYR A 16 1.36 -5.04 7.57
CA TYR A 16 2.05 -3.85 7.05
C TYR A 16 1.55 -2.54 7.68
N GLN A 17 0.65 -2.62 8.68
CA GLN A 17 0.25 -1.44 9.46
C GLN A 17 1.36 -0.94 10.39
N ALA A 18 2.35 -1.78 10.66
CA ALA A 18 3.44 -1.49 11.56
C ALA A 18 4.74 -2.19 11.09
N PRO A 19 5.90 -1.70 11.55
CA PRO A 19 7.18 -2.38 11.37
C PRO A 19 7.16 -3.83 11.87
N LEU A 20 8.04 -4.67 11.32
CA LEU A 20 8.09 -6.09 11.68
C LEU A 20 8.40 -6.28 13.17
N TRP A 21 9.19 -5.39 13.77
CA TRP A 21 9.58 -5.46 15.19
C TRP A 21 8.57 -4.84 16.16
N ASP A 22 7.41 -4.36 15.69
CA ASP A 22 6.38 -3.86 16.60
C ASP A 22 5.80 -5.00 17.46
N GLU A 23 6.13 -4.98 18.76
CA GLU A 23 5.68 -5.97 19.73
C GLU A 23 4.15 -5.94 19.95
N GLN A 24 3.50 -4.81 19.71
CA GLN A 24 2.04 -4.69 19.85
C GLN A 24 1.32 -5.41 18.71
N ASN A 25 1.97 -5.58 17.55
CA ASN A 25 1.41 -6.25 16.40
C ASN A 25 1.55 -7.77 16.49
N SER A 26 0.45 -8.45 16.85
CA SER A 26 0.45 -9.91 17.04
C SER A 26 0.82 -10.71 15.80
N ALA A 27 0.51 -10.20 14.60
CA ALA A 27 0.87 -10.86 13.35
C ALA A 27 2.37 -10.77 13.05
N ASN A 28 3.04 -9.71 13.53
CA ASN A 28 4.47 -9.49 13.28
C ASN A 28 5.37 -10.13 14.35
N ARG A 29 4.90 -10.23 15.60
CA ARG A 29 5.69 -10.73 16.75
C ARG A 29 6.45 -12.02 16.48
N GLN A 30 5.80 -13.04 15.90
CA GLN A 30 6.44 -14.32 15.64
C GLN A 30 7.62 -14.17 14.66
N TYR A 31 7.45 -13.37 13.61
CA TYR A 31 8.52 -13.12 12.64
C TYR A 31 9.68 -12.33 13.26
N ALA A 32 9.40 -11.31 14.07
CA ALA A 32 10.45 -10.55 14.77
C ALA A 32 11.30 -11.44 15.67
N GLN A 33 10.65 -12.30 16.46
CA GLN A 33 11.34 -13.24 17.35
C GLN A 33 12.19 -14.23 16.58
N LEU A 34 11.65 -14.83 15.50
CA LEU A 34 12.40 -15.75 14.66
C LEU A 34 13.61 -15.06 14.01
N LEU A 35 13.41 -13.89 13.41
CA LEU A 35 14.50 -13.13 12.80
C LEU A 35 15.60 -12.82 13.81
N SER A 36 15.25 -12.35 15.01
CA SER A 36 16.21 -12.09 16.09
C SER A 36 17.02 -13.34 16.47
N GLN A 37 16.36 -14.51 16.56
CA GLN A 37 17.04 -15.78 16.85
C GLN A 37 18.05 -16.16 15.75
N TRP A 38 17.68 -16.05 14.48
CA TRP A 38 18.59 -16.28 13.36
C TRP A 38 19.77 -15.31 13.37
N LEU A 39 19.53 -14.04 13.68
CA LEU A 39 20.55 -13.00 13.77
C LEU A 39 21.52 -13.13 14.95
N THR A 40 21.22 -13.97 15.96
CA THR A 40 22.23 -14.33 16.98
C THR A 40 23.42 -15.10 16.40
N ARG A 41 23.29 -15.55 15.15
CA ARG A 41 24.24 -16.36 14.39
C ARG A 41 24.57 -17.73 15.01
N ARG A 42 24.02 -18.07 16.17
CA ARG A 42 24.24 -19.39 16.81
C ARG A 42 23.74 -20.56 15.97
N ALA A 43 22.61 -20.40 15.29
CA ALA A 43 22.00 -21.42 14.44
C ALA A 43 22.42 -21.32 12.96
N PHE A 44 22.90 -20.16 12.52
CA PHE A 44 23.23 -19.87 11.13
C PHE A 44 24.31 -18.79 11.03
N GLN A 45 25.46 -19.16 10.48
CA GLN A 45 26.64 -18.29 10.41
C GLN A 45 26.76 -17.55 9.06
N GLY A 46 26.07 -18.03 8.01
CA GLY A 46 26.02 -17.38 6.70
C GLY A 46 25.20 -16.09 6.70
N ASP A 47 25.14 -15.43 5.55
CA ASP A 47 24.45 -14.14 5.36
C ASP A 47 22.92 -14.27 5.37
N ILE A 48 22.25 -13.28 5.94
CA ILE A 48 20.78 -13.24 6.01
C ILE A 48 20.29 -12.05 5.19
N ALA A 49 19.42 -12.31 4.22
CA ALA A 49 18.64 -11.31 3.50
C ALA A 49 17.17 -11.34 3.92
N ILE A 50 16.44 -10.26 3.59
CA ILE A 50 14.98 -10.18 3.74
C ILE A 50 14.33 -10.14 2.37
N TYR A 51 13.38 -11.04 2.11
CA TYR A 51 12.47 -10.93 0.98
C TYR A 51 11.09 -10.48 1.45
N THR A 52 10.74 -9.27 1.04
CA THR A 52 9.56 -8.56 1.53
C THR A 52 8.47 -8.44 0.47
N TYR A 53 7.25 -8.27 0.94
CA TYR A 53 6.05 -8.17 0.12
C TYR A 53 5.36 -6.82 0.34
N TYR A 54 6.11 -5.73 0.13
CA TYR A 54 5.56 -4.35 0.11
C TYR A 54 4.57 -4.11 -1.04
N ARG A 55 4.34 -5.12 -1.88
CA ARG A 55 3.15 -5.30 -2.71
C ARG A 55 2.73 -6.78 -2.72
N LYS A 56 1.45 -7.07 -2.96
CA LYS A 56 0.91 -8.44 -3.11
C LYS A 56 -0.28 -8.50 -4.07
N TYR A 57 -0.36 -9.58 -4.84
CA TYR A 57 -1.52 -9.82 -5.72
C TYR A 57 -2.81 -9.96 -4.90
N ALA A 58 -2.69 -10.52 -3.69
CA ALA A 58 -3.79 -10.67 -2.74
C ALA A 58 -4.39 -9.33 -2.26
N TRP A 59 -3.70 -8.21 -2.51
CA TRP A 59 -4.24 -6.86 -2.25
C TRP A 59 -5.15 -6.35 -3.36
N ARG A 60 -5.36 -7.13 -4.43
CA ARG A 60 -6.46 -6.91 -5.39
C ARG A 60 -6.45 -5.51 -5.99
N SER A 61 -5.27 -4.98 -6.31
CA SER A 61 -5.05 -3.63 -6.84
C SER A 61 -5.47 -2.46 -5.94
N LEU A 62 -5.66 -2.69 -4.63
CA LEU A 62 -5.80 -1.59 -3.69
C LEU A 62 -4.53 -0.71 -3.70
N PRO A 63 -4.66 0.63 -3.72
CA PRO A 63 -3.52 1.55 -3.76
C PRO A 63 -2.81 1.65 -2.41
N ILE A 64 -2.14 0.57 -2.01
CA ILE A 64 -1.41 0.49 -0.74
C ILE A 64 0.03 0.94 -0.99
N LEU A 65 0.35 2.12 -0.48
CA LEU A 65 1.68 2.72 -0.57
C LEU A 65 2.37 2.59 0.79
N LEU A 66 3.66 2.26 0.79
CA LEU A 66 4.43 1.98 2.01
C LEU A 66 5.83 2.65 2.08
N PRO A 67 6.12 3.79 1.41
CA PRO A 67 7.48 4.36 1.40
C PRO A 67 8.06 4.65 2.80
N GLY A 68 7.25 5.15 3.73
CA GLY A 68 7.62 5.39 5.12
C GLY A 68 8.00 4.10 5.85
N LEU A 69 7.17 3.06 5.73
CA LEU A 69 7.47 1.75 6.29
C LEU A 69 8.75 1.16 5.67
N ILE A 70 8.88 1.21 4.34
CA ILE A 70 10.05 0.72 3.61
C ILE A 70 11.34 1.34 4.16
N VAL A 71 11.39 2.66 4.28
CA VAL A 71 12.57 3.37 4.79
C VAL A 71 12.90 2.95 6.23
N GLN A 72 11.89 2.88 7.11
CA GLN A 72 12.08 2.46 8.49
C GLN A 72 12.65 1.04 8.56
N GLU A 73 12.11 0.12 7.78
CA GLU A 73 12.51 -1.28 7.80
C GLU A 73 13.90 -1.50 7.22
N VAL A 74 14.22 -0.87 6.09
CA VAL A 74 15.57 -0.97 5.52
C VAL A 74 16.62 -0.46 6.52
N ARG A 75 16.36 0.66 7.19
CA ARG A 75 17.24 1.20 8.23
C ARG A 75 17.42 0.21 9.37
N HIS A 76 16.31 -0.33 9.87
CA HIS A 76 16.32 -1.29 10.97
C HIS A 76 17.09 -2.56 10.64
N TYR A 77 16.79 -3.18 9.50
CA TYR A 77 17.44 -4.43 9.09
C TYR A 77 18.94 -4.25 8.86
N LYS A 78 19.35 -3.14 8.23
CA LYS A 78 20.78 -2.82 8.11
C LYS A 78 21.44 -2.68 9.48
N GLY A 79 20.80 -1.99 10.42
CA GLY A 79 21.28 -1.84 11.80
C GLY A 79 21.40 -3.17 12.57
N GLN A 80 20.65 -4.20 12.19
CA GLN A 80 20.71 -5.54 12.76
C GLN A 80 21.72 -6.47 12.06
N GLY A 81 22.41 -6.01 11.03
CA GLY A 81 23.36 -6.81 10.27
C GLY A 81 22.72 -7.74 9.24
N VAL A 82 21.54 -7.41 8.72
CA VAL A 82 20.99 -8.03 7.50
C VAL A 82 21.83 -7.59 6.30
N ASN A 83 22.18 -8.55 5.44
CA ASN A 83 23.13 -8.39 4.35
C ASN A 83 22.49 -7.94 3.03
N GLY A 84 21.19 -8.11 2.87
CA GLY A 84 20.49 -7.74 1.64
C GLY A 84 18.98 -7.72 1.80
N MET A 85 18.31 -7.10 0.84
CA MET A 85 16.85 -7.12 0.77
C MET A 85 16.39 -7.28 -0.68
N GLY A 86 15.42 -8.16 -0.89
CA GLY A 86 14.67 -8.30 -2.13
C GLY A 86 13.20 -7.91 -1.91
N MET A 87 12.54 -7.43 -2.94
CA MET A 87 11.10 -7.12 -2.89
C MET A 87 10.38 -7.84 -4.02
N TYR A 88 9.22 -8.39 -3.71
CA TYR A 88 8.34 -8.99 -4.69
C TYR A 88 7.80 -7.95 -5.69
N SER A 89 7.72 -8.31 -6.98
CA SER A 89 7.20 -7.49 -8.09
C SER A 89 6.36 -8.35 -9.05
N GLU A 90 5.39 -7.74 -9.75
CA GLU A 90 4.65 -8.38 -10.86
C GLU A 90 4.63 -7.47 -12.10
N PRO A 91 4.50 -8.03 -13.33
CA PRO A 91 4.54 -7.21 -14.55
C PRO A 91 3.36 -6.24 -14.74
N ALA A 92 2.18 -6.55 -14.18
CA ALA A 92 0.91 -5.89 -14.52
C ALA A 92 0.43 -4.86 -13.49
N ASP A 93 1.19 -4.58 -12.43
CA ASP A 93 0.80 -3.65 -11.35
C ASP A 93 1.83 -2.55 -11.09
N TRP A 94 2.76 -2.35 -12.02
CA TRP A 94 3.83 -1.36 -11.91
C TRP A 94 3.28 0.02 -11.54
N LEU A 95 2.17 0.44 -12.16
CA LEU A 95 1.58 1.75 -11.94
C LEU A 95 1.19 2.02 -10.48
N THR A 96 0.50 1.07 -9.86
CA THR A 96 -0.06 1.22 -8.50
C THR A 96 1.05 1.23 -7.45
N PHE A 97 2.12 0.47 -7.68
CA PHE A 97 3.20 0.28 -6.72
C PHE A 97 4.53 0.93 -7.14
N GLU A 98 4.55 1.75 -8.19
CA GLU A 98 5.75 2.39 -8.74
C GLU A 98 6.53 3.13 -7.64
N VAL A 99 5.81 3.90 -6.81
CA VAL A 99 6.40 4.66 -5.71
C VAL A 99 6.99 3.75 -4.61
N SER A 100 6.41 2.58 -4.36
CA SER A 100 6.97 1.60 -3.42
C SER A 100 8.26 0.99 -3.98
N HIS A 101 8.31 0.69 -5.28
CA HIS A 101 9.55 0.23 -5.94
C HIS A 101 10.64 1.30 -5.91
N TYR A 102 10.27 2.56 -6.20
CA TYR A 102 11.18 3.69 -6.11
C TYR A 102 11.74 3.86 -4.69
N ALA A 103 10.86 3.91 -3.68
CA ALA A 103 11.27 4.06 -2.29
C ALA A 103 12.16 2.90 -1.83
N PHE A 104 11.82 1.66 -2.20
CA PHE A 104 12.62 0.49 -1.89
C PHE A 104 14.02 0.58 -2.51
N ALA A 105 14.12 0.83 -3.82
CA ALA A 105 15.41 0.94 -4.52
C ALA A 105 16.30 2.05 -3.93
N LYS A 106 15.71 3.19 -3.53
CA LYS A 106 16.45 4.29 -2.92
C LYS A 106 16.88 3.98 -1.50
N ALA A 107 16.00 3.35 -0.70
CA ALA A 107 16.28 3.00 0.68
C ALA A 107 17.37 1.92 0.79
N ILE A 108 17.34 0.87 -0.06
CA ILE A 108 18.40 -0.16 -0.03
C ILE A 108 19.77 0.41 -0.41
N PHE A 109 19.81 1.44 -1.26
CA PHE A 109 21.06 2.13 -1.59
C PHE A 109 21.51 3.07 -0.46
N ASN A 110 20.56 3.75 0.20
CA ASN A 110 20.81 4.62 1.34
C ASN A 110 19.81 4.37 2.47
N ALA A 111 20.20 3.57 3.47
CA ALA A 111 19.37 3.24 4.61
C ALA A 111 19.05 4.43 5.54
N GLU A 112 19.82 5.52 5.43
CA GLU A 112 19.55 6.77 6.14
C GLU A 112 18.67 7.74 5.32
N ALA A 113 18.12 7.29 4.19
CA ALA A 113 17.19 8.10 3.41
C ALA A 113 15.98 8.51 4.27
N ASP A 114 15.41 9.66 3.91
CA ASP A 114 14.18 10.17 4.50
C ASP A 114 13.00 9.92 3.55
N ALA A 115 11.91 9.38 4.08
CA ALA A 115 10.76 8.96 3.26
C ALA A 115 10.08 10.15 2.58
N ASP A 116 9.93 11.28 3.28
CA ASP A 116 9.31 12.48 2.72
C ASP A 116 10.19 13.10 1.63
N MET A 117 11.51 13.14 1.84
CA MET A 117 12.45 13.57 0.80
C MET A 117 12.40 12.68 -0.43
N LEU A 118 12.30 11.36 -0.27
CA LEU A 118 12.14 10.43 -1.38
C LEU A 118 10.82 10.64 -2.12
N LEU A 119 9.72 10.83 -1.39
CA LEU A 119 8.40 11.10 -1.98
C LEU A 119 8.38 12.43 -2.73
N ARG A 120 9.00 13.49 -2.19
CA ARG A 120 9.12 14.78 -2.89
C ARG A 120 9.99 14.66 -4.14
N ASP A 121 11.10 13.92 -4.06
CA ASP A 121 11.96 13.67 -5.22
C ASP A 121 11.21 12.90 -6.32
N TYR A 122 10.51 11.84 -5.94
CA TYR A 122 9.64 11.08 -6.83
C TYR A 122 8.59 11.97 -7.48
N ALA A 123 7.86 12.74 -6.69
CA ALA A 123 6.77 13.57 -7.20
C ALA A 123 7.27 14.65 -8.17
N ARG A 124 8.40 15.28 -7.86
CA ARG A 124 9.08 16.25 -8.74
C ARG A 124 9.42 15.65 -10.09
N HIS A 125 10.07 14.49 -10.11
CA HIS A 125 10.50 13.84 -11.35
C HIS A 125 9.33 13.23 -12.13
N ARG A 126 8.33 12.69 -11.43
CA ARG A 126 7.23 11.97 -12.06
C ARG A 126 6.13 12.89 -12.59
N PHE A 127 5.84 13.97 -11.86
CA PHE A 127 4.65 14.81 -12.11
C PHE A 127 4.98 16.26 -12.52
N GLY A 128 6.24 16.69 -12.45
CA GLY A 128 6.67 18.01 -12.92
C GLY A 128 5.86 19.14 -12.28
N ALA A 129 5.10 19.89 -13.09
CA ALA A 129 4.27 20.99 -12.60
C ALA A 129 3.23 20.57 -11.55
N ALA A 130 2.84 19.30 -11.51
CA ALA A 130 1.90 18.75 -10.53
C ALA A 130 2.59 18.11 -9.31
N ALA A 131 3.88 18.34 -9.09
CA ALA A 131 4.65 17.69 -8.03
C ALA A 131 4.06 17.88 -6.62
N GLU A 132 3.74 19.12 -6.22
CA GLU A 132 3.25 19.38 -4.86
C GLU A 132 1.89 18.71 -4.55
N PRO A 133 0.83 18.87 -5.37
CA PRO A 133 -0.43 18.19 -5.09
C PRO A 133 -0.29 16.67 -5.15
N MET A 134 0.61 16.15 -5.98
CA MET A 134 0.86 14.70 -6.04
C MET A 134 1.67 14.19 -4.84
N PHE A 135 2.59 14.98 -4.29
CA PHE A 135 3.26 14.67 -3.03
C PHE A 135 2.24 14.56 -1.88
N GLU A 136 1.37 15.56 -1.73
CA GLU A 136 0.31 15.54 -0.73
C GLU A 136 -0.65 14.34 -0.93
N TYR A 137 -1.02 14.05 -2.17
CA TYR A 137 -1.84 12.88 -2.51
C TYR A 137 -1.18 11.58 -2.04
N LEU A 138 0.11 11.38 -2.36
CA LEU A 138 0.84 10.15 -2.01
C LEU A 138 0.92 9.96 -0.50
N HIS A 139 1.19 11.05 0.23
CA HIS A 139 1.26 11.05 1.69
C HIS A 139 -0.10 10.70 2.33
N ILE A 140 -1.19 11.28 1.82
CA ILE A 140 -2.54 10.93 2.27
C ILE A 140 -2.85 9.46 2.01
N VAL A 141 -2.63 8.99 0.78
CA VAL A 141 -2.92 7.60 0.38
C VAL A 141 -2.11 6.62 1.19
N GLU A 142 -0.82 6.87 1.43
CA GLU A 142 0.00 6.05 2.33
C GLU A 142 -0.62 6.01 3.74
N SER A 143 -0.94 7.16 4.34
CA SER A 143 -1.44 7.22 5.72
C SER A 143 -2.78 6.51 5.91
N VAL A 144 -3.61 6.47 4.87
CA VAL A 144 -4.95 5.89 4.92
C VAL A 144 -4.94 4.42 4.51
N MET A 145 -4.40 4.11 3.32
CA MET A 145 -4.55 2.79 2.71
C MET A 145 -3.66 1.75 3.35
N SER A 146 -2.49 2.12 3.90
CA SER A 146 -1.65 1.18 4.66
C SER A 146 -2.30 0.75 5.98
N SER A 147 -3.21 1.57 6.51
CA SER A 147 -3.83 1.36 7.83
C SER A 147 -5.27 0.86 7.80
N LEU A 148 -6.04 1.19 6.76
CA LEU A 148 -7.50 0.95 6.75
C LEU A 148 -7.97 -0.02 5.66
N ALA A 149 -7.16 -0.24 4.62
CA ALA A 149 -7.52 -1.10 3.50
C ALA A 149 -7.80 -2.53 3.96
N ARG A 150 -8.74 -3.22 3.29
CA ARG A 150 -9.08 -4.60 3.66
C ARG A 150 -8.06 -5.61 3.12
N ILE A 151 -6.88 -5.65 3.74
CA ILE A 151 -5.81 -6.61 3.44
C ILE A 151 -5.49 -7.49 4.67
N PRO A 152 -4.90 -8.69 4.45
CA PRO A 152 -4.50 -9.57 5.55
C PRO A 152 -3.60 -8.84 6.57
N GLY A 153 -3.88 -9.04 7.85
CA GLY A 153 -3.14 -8.43 8.96
C GLY A 153 -3.53 -6.99 9.29
N THR A 154 -4.54 -6.41 8.61
CA THR A 154 -5.03 -5.05 8.92
C THR A 154 -6.16 -5.06 9.93
N VAL A 155 -5.92 -4.47 11.10
CA VAL A 155 -6.88 -4.28 12.19
C VAL A 155 -7.37 -2.84 12.16
N VAL A 156 -8.68 -2.64 12.02
CA VAL A 156 -9.34 -1.33 12.15
C VAL A 156 -10.22 -1.37 13.37
N ARG A 157 -10.11 -0.35 14.24
CA ARG A 157 -10.63 -0.44 15.61
C ARG A 157 -12.07 0.05 15.72
N ASN A 158 -12.43 1.07 14.96
CA ASN A 158 -13.73 1.72 15.05
C ASN A 158 -14.16 2.38 13.73
N PRO A 159 -15.47 2.57 13.47
CA PRO A 159 -15.99 3.18 12.24
C PRO A 159 -15.53 4.62 12.02
N GLU A 160 -15.27 5.36 13.09
CA GLU A 160 -14.81 6.75 13.03
C GLU A 160 -13.45 6.89 12.33
N GLU A 161 -12.54 5.94 12.54
CA GLU A 161 -11.26 5.84 11.82
C GLU A 161 -11.48 5.69 10.31
N VAL A 162 -12.48 4.89 9.90
CA VAL A 162 -12.80 4.67 8.49
C VAL A 162 -13.44 5.91 7.87
N GLU A 163 -14.34 6.57 8.60
CA GLU A 163 -14.97 7.82 8.15
C GLU A 163 -13.94 8.93 7.97
N GLU A 164 -13.00 9.06 8.91
CA GLU A 164 -11.89 10.02 8.79
C GLU A 164 -10.96 9.66 7.62
N GLY A 165 -10.66 8.38 7.44
CA GLY A 165 -9.92 7.90 6.27
C GLY A 165 -10.60 8.29 4.96
N ILE A 166 -11.92 8.11 4.85
CA ILE A 166 -12.70 8.50 3.67
C ILE A 166 -12.61 10.01 3.42
N ARG A 167 -12.77 10.85 4.45
CA ARG A 167 -12.61 12.32 4.32
C ARG A 167 -11.24 12.72 3.80
N LYS A 168 -10.18 12.06 4.28
CA LYS A 168 -8.82 12.26 3.78
C LYS A 168 -8.68 11.86 2.31
N LEU A 169 -9.26 10.72 1.89
CA LEU A 169 -9.24 10.31 0.48
C LEU A 169 -10.06 11.26 -0.42
N GLU A 170 -11.12 11.86 0.09
CA GLU A 170 -11.87 12.91 -0.62
C GLU A 170 -11.00 14.16 -0.83
N ARG A 171 -10.19 14.55 0.17
CA ARG A 171 -9.15 15.57 -0.03
C ARG A 171 -8.11 15.15 -1.08
N ALA A 172 -7.69 13.88 -1.09
CA ALA A 172 -6.78 13.36 -2.11
C ALA A 172 -7.39 13.43 -3.52
N ALA A 173 -8.71 13.26 -3.66
CA ALA A 173 -9.39 13.42 -4.95
C ALA A 173 -9.35 14.87 -5.45
N GLU A 174 -9.45 15.86 -4.55
CA GLU A 174 -9.28 17.27 -4.92
C GLU A 174 -7.86 17.60 -5.39
N LEU A 175 -6.85 16.98 -4.76
CA LEU A 175 -5.45 17.11 -5.18
C LEU A 175 -5.21 16.52 -6.57
N ILE A 176 -5.85 15.39 -6.91
CA ILE A 176 -5.82 14.83 -8.27
C ILE A 176 -6.44 15.82 -9.28
N LYS A 177 -7.57 16.45 -8.96
CA LYS A 177 -8.18 17.47 -9.83
C LYS A 177 -7.27 18.68 -10.01
N GLU A 178 -6.57 19.11 -8.97
CA GLU A 178 -5.56 20.16 -9.05
C GLU A 178 -4.38 19.76 -9.93
N ALA A 179 -3.79 18.59 -9.72
CA ALA A 179 -2.73 18.04 -10.56
C ALA A 179 -3.14 18.01 -12.04
N LYS A 180 -4.34 17.56 -12.36
CA LYS A 180 -4.87 17.55 -13.75
C LYS A 180 -5.05 18.95 -14.32
N ARG A 181 -5.30 19.99 -13.51
CA ARG A 181 -5.35 21.38 -13.98
C ARG A 181 -3.97 21.93 -14.33
N LEU A 182 -2.96 21.58 -13.54
CA LEU A 182 -1.56 21.98 -13.76
C LEU A 182 -0.92 21.28 -14.97
N LEU A 183 -1.36 20.06 -15.28
CA LEU A 183 -0.88 19.29 -16.43
C LEU A 183 -1.65 19.69 -17.70
N THR A 184 -1.14 20.68 -18.44
CA THR A 184 -1.77 21.15 -19.68
C THR A 184 -1.65 20.15 -20.84
N GLY A 185 -2.71 20.05 -21.66
CA GLY A 185 -2.73 19.20 -22.86
C GLY A 185 -2.87 17.70 -22.58
N ARG A 186 -2.75 16.88 -23.63
CA ARG A 186 -2.64 15.42 -23.50
C ARG A 186 -1.17 15.06 -23.29
N SER A 187 -0.82 14.63 -22.09
CA SER A 187 0.53 14.14 -21.75
C SER A 187 0.44 12.78 -21.06
N ALA A 188 1.49 11.97 -21.19
CA ALA A 188 1.57 10.68 -20.50
C ALA A 188 1.45 10.83 -18.98
N THR A 189 1.95 11.93 -18.41
CA THR A 189 1.80 12.27 -17.00
C THR A 189 0.34 12.53 -16.61
N ARG A 190 -0.44 13.22 -17.47
CA ARG A 190 -1.87 13.44 -17.21
C ARG A 190 -2.66 12.12 -17.27
N GLU A 191 -2.29 11.23 -18.18
CA GLU A 191 -2.87 9.89 -18.26
C GLU A 191 -2.57 9.08 -17.00
N LEU A 192 -1.31 9.07 -16.54
CA LEU A 192 -0.91 8.49 -15.27
C LEU A 192 -1.75 9.01 -14.09
N VAL A 193 -1.88 10.33 -13.95
CA VAL A 193 -2.70 10.93 -12.88
C VAL A 193 -4.17 10.51 -12.99
N THR A 194 -4.69 10.36 -14.21
CA THR A 194 -6.04 9.84 -14.44
C THR A 194 -6.18 8.38 -13.97
N LYS A 195 -5.18 7.54 -14.23
CA LYS A 195 -5.19 6.16 -13.72
C LYS A 195 -5.08 6.08 -12.20
N MET A 196 -4.31 6.99 -11.58
CA MET A 196 -4.23 7.13 -10.12
C MET A 196 -5.57 7.59 -9.50
N GLU A 197 -6.36 8.37 -10.24
CA GLU A 197 -7.74 8.71 -9.87
C GLU A 197 -8.61 7.46 -9.75
N PHE A 198 -8.54 6.54 -10.72
CA PHE A 198 -9.31 5.29 -10.69
C PHE A 198 -8.88 4.38 -9.55
N ALA A 199 -7.57 4.29 -9.28
CA ALA A 199 -7.06 3.56 -8.12
C ALA A 199 -7.57 4.17 -6.80
N LEU A 200 -7.59 5.50 -6.67
CA LEU A 200 -8.15 6.20 -5.51
C LEU A 200 -9.65 5.94 -5.34
N GLN A 201 -10.42 5.98 -6.43
CA GLN A 201 -11.86 5.69 -6.42
C GLN A 201 -12.11 4.25 -5.94
N TYR A 202 -11.31 3.30 -6.41
CA TYR A 202 -11.39 1.90 -5.99
C TYR A 202 -11.08 1.74 -4.48
N GLY A 203 -10.00 2.36 -4.00
CA GLY A 203 -9.64 2.34 -2.58
C GLY A 203 -10.70 3.00 -1.68
N THR A 204 -11.25 4.14 -2.11
CA THR A 204 -12.32 4.86 -1.40
C THR A 204 -13.60 4.01 -1.33
N ASN A 205 -13.97 3.36 -2.43
CA ASN A 205 -15.09 2.44 -2.47
C ASN A 205 -14.86 1.23 -1.53
N ASP A 206 -13.63 0.77 -1.35
CA ASP A 206 -13.29 -0.26 -0.35
C ASP A 206 -13.53 0.15 1.09
N LEU A 207 -13.10 1.35 1.46
CA LEU A 207 -13.39 1.87 2.79
C LEU A 207 -14.89 2.10 3.02
N ARG A 208 -15.62 2.60 2.01
CA ARG A 208 -17.08 2.77 2.09
C ARG A 208 -17.80 1.44 2.25
N ILE A 209 -17.39 0.39 1.54
CA ILE A 209 -17.95 -0.97 1.72
C ILE A 209 -17.66 -1.49 3.13
N ARG A 210 -16.44 -1.28 3.64
CA ARG A 210 -16.08 -1.68 5.00
C ARG A 210 -16.94 -0.98 6.05
N LEU A 211 -17.10 0.34 5.94
CA LEU A 211 -17.95 1.13 6.82
C LEU A 211 -19.41 0.68 6.76
N GLN A 212 -19.93 0.43 5.55
CA GLN A 212 -21.29 -0.06 5.35
C GLN A 212 -21.51 -1.44 6.00
N ALA A 213 -20.54 -2.35 5.87
CA ALA A 213 -20.61 -3.67 6.50
C ALA A 213 -20.67 -3.56 8.03
N TRP A 214 -19.97 -2.59 8.63
CA TRP A 214 -20.05 -2.32 10.06
C TRP A 214 -21.41 -1.77 10.50
N ARG A 215 -21.97 -0.80 9.76
CA ARG A 215 -23.31 -0.27 10.02
C ARG A 215 -24.37 -1.37 9.96
N MET A 216 -24.25 -2.27 8.98
CA MET A 216 -25.11 -3.46 8.86
C MET A 216 -24.96 -4.39 10.06
N ALA A 217 -23.73 -4.68 10.51
CA ALA A 217 -23.47 -5.56 11.65
C ALA A 217 -24.02 -5.00 12.99
N GLN A 218 -24.21 -3.68 13.09
CA GLN A 218 -24.76 -3.00 14.26
C GLN A 218 -26.30 -2.85 14.22
N GLY A 219 -26.98 -3.44 13.24
CA GLY A 219 -28.45 -3.39 13.14
C GLY A 219 -29.01 -2.16 12.41
N GLY A 220 -28.25 -1.58 11.48
CA GLY A 220 -28.75 -0.50 10.61
C GLY A 220 -30.06 -0.86 9.87
N GLY A 221 -30.91 0.14 9.63
CA GLY A 221 -32.20 0.00 8.94
C GLY A 221 -32.07 -0.40 7.46
N TRP A 222 -33.19 -0.57 6.75
CA TRP A 222 -33.22 -1.06 5.35
C TRP A 222 -32.42 -0.17 4.38
N ASP A 223 -32.52 1.15 4.53
CA ASP A 223 -31.75 2.14 3.74
C ASP A 223 -30.27 2.24 4.18
N ASP A 224 -30.00 2.06 5.47
CA ASP A 224 -28.66 1.93 6.06
C ASP A 224 -28.07 0.52 5.92
N GLY A 225 -28.72 -0.35 5.15
CA GLY A 225 -28.44 -1.78 5.06
C GLY A 225 -28.07 -2.25 3.66
N SER A 226 -28.82 -3.23 3.16
CA SER A 226 -28.55 -3.98 1.93
C SER A 226 -28.52 -3.11 0.66
N VAL A 227 -29.33 -2.04 0.61
CA VAL A 227 -29.41 -1.14 -0.55
C VAL A 227 -28.12 -0.33 -0.69
N GLY A 228 -27.62 0.25 0.41
CA GLY A 228 -26.35 0.97 0.44
C GLY A 228 -25.18 0.08 0.02
N MET A 229 -25.15 -1.16 0.53
CA MET A 229 -24.14 -2.16 0.15
C MET A 229 -24.25 -2.51 -1.34
N ALA A 230 -25.45 -2.82 -1.84
CA ALA A 230 -25.66 -3.17 -3.24
C ALA A 230 -25.22 -2.05 -4.20
N ARG A 231 -25.48 -0.79 -3.84
CA ARG A 231 -25.01 0.37 -4.60
C ARG A 231 -23.48 0.43 -4.68
N LEU A 232 -22.80 0.33 -3.54
CA LEU A 232 -21.33 0.38 -3.51
C LEU A 232 -20.68 -0.79 -4.27
N LEU A 233 -21.29 -1.97 -4.21
CA LEU A 233 -20.85 -3.15 -4.97
C LEU A 233 -21.05 -2.96 -6.48
N LYS A 234 -22.18 -2.35 -6.88
CA LYS A 234 -22.45 -1.99 -8.28
C LYS A 234 -21.42 -0.98 -8.79
N GLU A 235 -21.19 0.11 -8.04
CA GLU A 235 -20.17 1.12 -8.38
C GLU A 235 -18.79 0.50 -8.58
N ARG A 236 -18.38 -0.43 -7.69
CA ARG A 236 -17.11 -1.16 -7.84
C ARG A 236 -17.06 -1.96 -9.13
N ARG A 237 -18.13 -2.70 -9.43
CA ARG A 237 -18.20 -3.54 -10.63
C ARG A 237 -18.12 -2.70 -11.89
N GLU A 238 -18.83 -1.58 -11.93
CA GLU A 238 -18.83 -0.64 -13.05
C GLU A 238 -17.44 -0.01 -13.24
N LEU A 239 -16.77 0.42 -12.16
CA LEU A 239 -15.41 0.95 -12.21
C LEU A 239 -14.43 -0.09 -12.77
N LEU A 240 -14.46 -1.33 -12.28
CA LEU A 240 -13.58 -2.39 -12.78
C LEU A 240 -13.86 -2.75 -14.23
N ALA A 241 -15.13 -2.81 -14.63
CA ALA A 241 -15.52 -3.14 -16.00
C ALA A 241 -15.09 -2.04 -16.99
N ALA A 242 -15.21 -0.77 -16.60
CA ALA A 242 -14.82 0.37 -17.44
C ALA A 242 -13.30 0.46 -17.68
N HIS A 243 -12.48 -0.12 -16.80
CA HIS A 243 -11.03 0.04 -16.78
C HIS A 243 -10.27 -1.30 -16.75
N GLN A 244 -10.90 -2.39 -17.20
CA GLN A 244 -10.31 -3.74 -17.14
C GLN A 244 -9.01 -3.86 -17.95
N ASP A 245 -8.87 -3.09 -19.03
CA ASP A 245 -7.76 -3.16 -19.98
C ASP A 245 -6.76 -2.00 -19.80
N ASP A 246 -6.95 -1.14 -18.80
CA ASP A 246 -6.13 0.06 -18.58
C ASP A 246 -4.83 -0.24 -17.82
N GLY A 247 -4.62 -1.50 -17.39
CA GLY A 247 -3.43 -1.94 -16.65
C GLY A 247 -3.38 -1.44 -15.19
N ILE A 248 -4.55 -1.21 -14.59
CA ILE A 248 -4.69 -0.71 -13.20
C ILE A 248 -5.14 -1.84 -12.27
N PHE A 249 -6.07 -2.65 -12.75
CA PHE A 249 -6.73 -3.68 -11.96
C PHE A 249 -6.27 -5.08 -12.40
N LEU A 250 -5.75 -5.85 -11.44
CA LEU A 250 -5.43 -7.27 -11.63
C LEU A 250 -6.65 -8.17 -11.43
N VAL A 251 -7.75 -7.59 -10.91
CA VAL A 251 -8.97 -8.32 -10.55
C VAL A 251 -9.99 -8.17 -11.66
N LYS A 252 -10.48 -9.31 -12.16
CA LYS A 252 -11.58 -9.30 -13.11
C LYS A 252 -12.91 -9.04 -12.40
N PRO A 253 -13.88 -8.34 -13.01
CA PRO A 253 -15.20 -8.10 -12.39
C PRO A 253 -15.89 -9.37 -11.87
N GLN A 254 -15.68 -10.51 -12.53
CA GLN A 254 -16.28 -11.81 -12.17
C GLN A 254 -15.63 -12.47 -10.94
N GLN A 255 -14.44 -12.02 -10.52
CA GLN A 255 -13.71 -12.56 -9.36
C GLN A 255 -14.12 -11.88 -8.04
N LEU A 256 -14.99 -10.88 -8.10
CA LEU A 256 -15.62 -10.28 -6.93
C LEU A 256 -16.92 -11.01 -6.55
N SER A 257 -16.80 -12.25 -6.09
CA SER A 257 -17.90 -12.90 -5.35
C SER A 257 -17.91 -12.36 -3.92
N TYR A 258 -19.04 -11.77 -3.53
CA TYR A 258 -19.36 -11.40 -2.15
C TYR A 258 -20.42 -12.37 -1.64
#